data_AF-A0A559L583-F1
#
_entry.id   AF-A0A559L583-F1
#
_cell.length_a   1.000
_cell.length_b   1.000
_cell.length_c   1.000
_cell.angle_alpha   90.00
_cell.angle_beta   90.00
_cell.angle_gamma   90.00
#
_symmetry.space_group_name_H-M   'P 1'
#
loop_
_entity.id
_entity.type
_entity.pdbx_description
1 polymer ?
#
loop_
_entity_poly.entity_id
_entity_poly.type
_entity_poly.pdbx_seq_one_letter_code
_entity_poly.pdbx_strand_id
1 'polypeptide(L)'
;MSTLNLHLTILKERGQSQPRHWILMFAEENATHAIFHHVTGGPMHSKPYEVVIEPKHVERHGIEKRYLIAKVLEKDRQEVKAAVRQAPPLFCQRWILNVLEDL
;
A
#
# COMPACT_ATOMS: atom_id res chain seq x y z
N MET A 1 15.89 -9.29 -16.30
CA MET A 1 15.79 -8.61 -14.99
C MET A 1 14.36 -8.78 -14.49
N SER A 2 14.16 -9.20 -13.24
CA SER A 2 12.82 -9.33 -12.66
C SER A 2 12.24 -7.95 -12.33
N THR A 3 10.91 -7.84 -12.44
CA THR A 3 10.15 -6.63 -12.11
C THR A 3 9.07 -6.95 -11.09
N LEU A 4 8.86 -6.05 -10.15
CA LEU A 4 7.72 -6.02 -9.24
C LEU A 4 6.65 -5.08 -9.77
N ASN A 5 5.42 -5.54 -9.78
CA ASN A 5 4.26 -4.70 -10.01
C ASN A 5 3.91 -3.96 -8.72
N LEU A 6 3.93 -2.63 -8.80
CA LEU A 6 3.41 -1.76 -7.76
C LEU A 6 1.95 -1.43 -8.10
N HIS A 7 1.05 -1.79 -7.20
CA HIS A 7 -0.38 -1.50 -7.34
C HIS A 7 -0.87 -0.56 -6.25
N LEU A 8 -1.78 0.34 -6.63
CA LEU A 8 -2.70 0.97 -5.70
C LEU A 8 -3.91 0.04 -5.52
N THR A 9 -4.10 -0.44 -4.30
CA THR A 9 -5.19 -1.33 -3.91
C THR A 9 -6.17 -0.57 -3.04
N ILE A 10 -7.45 -0.60 -3.40
CA ILE A 10 -8.54 0.04 -2.67
C ILE A 10 -9.39 -1.05 -2.04
N LEU A 11 -9.56 -1.01 -0.72
CA LEU A 11 -10.42 -1.95 0.00
C LEU A 11 -11.89 -1.54 -0.09
N LYS A 12 -12.77 -2.52 0.06
CA LYS A 12 -14.21 -2.32 0.25
C LYS A 12 -14.45 -1.39 1.43
N GLU A 13 -15.46 -0.56 1.30
CA GLU A 13 -15.95 0.33 2.35
C GLU A 13 -16.32 -0.44 3.62
N ARG A 14 -15.97 0.12 4.79
CA ARG A 14 -16.25 -0.45 6.11
C ARG A 14 -17.16 0.49 6.89
N GLY A 15 -18.46 0.37 6.66
CA GLY A 15 -19.49 1.24 7.25
C GLY A 15 -19.85 2.42 6.35
N GLN A 16 -21.06 2.96 6.51
CA GLN A 16 -21.58 4.02 5.63
C GLN A 16 -20.73 5.29 5.69
N SER A 17 -20.37 5.80 4.52
CA SER A 17 -19.69 7.09 4.31
C SER A 17 -18.27 7.16 4.89
N GLN A 18 -17.64 6.01 5.16
CA GLN A 18 -16.24 5.97 5.59
C GLN A 18 -15.31 5.94 4.37
N PRO A 19 -14.24 6.75 4.34
CA PRO A 19 -13.30 6.69 3.23
C PRO A 19 -12.69 5.30 3.10
N ARG A 20 -12.57 4.82 1.87
CA ARG A 20 -12.01 3.50 1.59
C ARG A 20 -10.53 3.47 1.91
N HIS A 21 -10.08 2.39 2.54
CA HIS A 21 -8.68 2.20 2.90
C HIS A 21 -7.83 1.90 1.66
N TRP A 22 -6.72 2.62 1.49
CA TRP A 22 -5.79 2.42 0.38
C TRP A 22 -4.51 1.72 0.85
N ILE A 23 -3.93 0.91 -0.04
CA ILE A 23 -2.73 0.11 0.22
C ILE A 23 -1.83 0.15 -1.02
N LEU A 24 -0.52 0.28 -0.84
CA LEU A 24 0.46 -0.01 -1.89
C LEU A 24 0.84 -1.48 -1.82
N MET A 25 0.53 -2.22 -2.87
CA MET A 25 0.79 -3.66 -2.96
C MET A 25 1.93 -3.92 -3.96
N PHE A 26 3.00 -4.54 -3.46
CA PHE A 26 4.13 -5.01 -4.25
C PHE A 26 4.04 -6.51 -4.50
N ALA A 27 3.97 -6.91 -5.76
CA ALA A 27 3.87 -8.32 -6.15
C ALA A 27 4.66 -8.58 -7.44
N GLU A 28 5.25 -9.77 -7.58
CA GLU A 28 5.66 -10.25 -8.90
C GLU A 28 4.44 -10.47 -9.79
N GLU A 29 4.65 -10.55 -11.10
CA GLU A 29 3.60 -10.90 -12.05
C GLU A 29 3.04 -12.30 -11.74
N ASN A 30 1.71 -12.42 -11.67
CA ASN A 30 0.99 -13.65 -11.32
C ASN A 30 1.31 -14.24 -9.93
N ALA A 31 1.95 -13.49 -9.03
CA ALA A 31 2.22 -13.97 -7.67
C ALA A 31 0.92 -14.16 -6.86
N THR A 32 0.92 -15.17 -6.00
CA THR A 32 -0.19 -15.42 -5.04
C THR A 32 -0.03 -14.63 -3.74
N HIS A 33 1.18 -14.13 -3.48
CA HIS A 33 1.54 -13.34 -2.31
C HIS A 33 2.16 -12.01 -2.73
N ALA A 34 1.97 -11.00 -1.89
CA ALA A 34 2.46 -9.66 -2.08
C ALA A 34 2.85 -9.03 -0.75
N ILE A 35 3.67 -7.97 -0.82
CA ILE A 35 3.98 -7.13 0.33
C ILE A 35 3.06 -5.93 0.31
N PHE A 36 2.28 -5.78 1.37
CA PHE A 36 1.35 -4.68 1.56
C PHE A 36 2.05 -3.61 2.39
N HIS A 37 2.06 -2.38 1.87
CA HIS A 37 2.51 -1.19 2.58
C HIS A 37 1.31 -0.28 2.76
N HIS A 38 0.97 0.02 4.02
CA HIS A 38 -0.19 0.85 4.34
C HIS A 38 -0.05 1.46 5.72
N VAL A 39 -0.92 2.43 6.00
CA VAL A 39 -1.04 2.99 7.34
C VAL A 39 -2.16 2.29 8.10
N THR A 40 -1.99 2.12 9.41
CA THR A 40 -3.06 1.72 10.34
C THR A 40 -3.18 2.74 11.47
N GLY A 41 -4.19 2.58 12.34
CA GLY A 41 -4.45 3.52 13.43
C GLY A 41 -5.11 4.82 12.96
N GLY A 42 -4.86 5.91 13.68
CA GLY A 42 -5.45 7.21 13.45
C GLY A 42 -6.57 7.57 14.45
N PRO A 43 -7.10 8.81 14.36
CA PRO A 43 -8.07 9.36 15.31
C PRO A 43 -9.33 8.50 15.46
N MET A 44 -9.80 7.86 14.38
CA MET A 44 -10.97 6.96 14.41
C MET A 44 -10.75 5.70 15.24
N HIS A 45 -9.50 5.34 15.52
CA HIS A 45 -9.12 4.17 16.30
C HIS A 45 -8.46 4.54 17.64
N SER A 46 -8.49 5.82 18.02
CA SER A 46 -7.82 6.35 19.22
C SER A 46 -6.36 5.91 19.36
N LYS A 47 -5.66 5.78 18.23
CA LYS A 47 -4.26 5.36 18.14
C LYS A 47 -3.49 6.29 17.19
N PRO A 48 -2.18 6.47 17.38
CA PRO A 48 -1.34 7.13 16.37
C PRO A 48 -1.44 6.41 15.02
N TYR A 49 -1.17 7.14 13.94
CA TYR A 49 -0.94 6.50 12.65
C TYR A 49 0.39 5.74 12.66
N GLU A 50 0.40 4.55 12.05
CA GLU A 50 1.58 3.70 11.97
C GLU A 50 1.72 3.08 10.58
N VAL A 51 2.92 3.16 9.98
CA VAL A 51 3.23 2.47 8.72
C VAL A 51 3.44 0.98 9.00
N VAL A 52 2.66 0.14 8.32
CA VAL A 52 2.71 -1.31 8.39
C VAL A 52 3.20 -1.85 7.05
N ILE A 53 4.15 -2.78 7.13
CA ILE A 53 4.69 -3.52 5.98
C ILE A 53 4.51 -5.00 6.28
N GLU A 54 3.61 -5.67 5.57
CA GLU A 54 3.26 -7.06 5.87
C GLU A 54 3.06 -7.93 4.62
N PRO A 55 3.48 -9.21 4.65
CA PRO A 55 3.15 -10.15 3.60
C PRO A 55 1.68 -10.58 3.68
N LYS A 56 0.97 -10.56 2.55
CA LYS A 56 -0.43 -11.00 2.42
C LYS A 56 -0.68 -11.69 1.09
N HIS A 57 -1.78 -12.44 1.01
CA HIS A 57 -2.29 -12.93 -0.27
C HIS A 57 -2.75 -11.79 -1.18
N VAL A 58 -2.47 -11.91 -2.47
CA VAL A 58 -2.89 -10.94 -3.50
C VAL A 58 -4.41 -10.84 -3.58
N GLU A 59 -5.11 -11.98 -3.51
CA GLU A 59 -6.57 -12.08 -3.57
C GLU A 59 -7.21 -11.95 -2.18
N ARG A 60 -6.64 -11.11 -1.31
CA ARG A 60 -7.14 -10.92 0.06
C ARG A 60 -8.61 -10.48 0.06
N HIS A 61 -9.39 -11.14 0.91
CA HIS A 61 -10.78 -10.75 1.18
C HIS A 61 -10.88 -9.27 1.56
N GLY A 62 -11.73 -8.54 0.83
CA GLY A 62 -11.99 -7.13 1.06
C GLY A 62 -11.26 -6.16 0.13
N ILE A 63 -10.46 -6.62 -0.83
CA ILE A 63 -10.05 -5.76 -1.96
C ILE A 63 -11.27 -5.52 -2.87
N GLU A 64 -11.49 -4.26 -3.24
CA GLU A 64 -12.53 -3.89 -4.21
C GLU A 64 -11.92 -3.60 -5.57
N LYS A 65 -10.83 -2.84 -5.61
CA LYS A 65 -10.15 -2.44 -6.85
C LYS A 65 -8.64 -2.53 -6.69
N ARG A 66 -7.96 -2.83 -7.80
CA ARG A 66 -6.50 -2.87 -7.91
C ARG A 66 -6.09 -2.17 -9.20
N TYR A 67 -5.20 -1.19 -9.09
CA TYR A 67 -4.67 -0.43 -10.21
C TYR A 67 -3.17 -0.62 -10.29
N LEU A 68 -2.66 -1.12 -11.41
CA LEU A 68 -1.22 -1.13 -11.66
C LEU A 68 -0.77 0.32 -11.89
N ILE A 69 0.15 0.81 -11.04
CA ILE A 69 0.65 2.19 -11.15
C ILE A 69 2.07 2.22 -11.70
N ALA A 70 2.90 1.21 -11.43
CA ALA A 70 4.25 1.12 -11.98
C ALA A 70 4.77 -0.33 -12.03
N LYS A 71 5.77 -0.55 -12.89
CA LYS A 71 6.65 -1.72 -12.84
C LYS A 71 8.01 -1.28 -12.31
N VAL A 72 8.40 -1.80 -11.16
CA VAL A 72 9.64 -1.46 -10.45
C VAL A 72 10.66 -2.57 -10.72
N LEU A 73 11.91 -2.24 -11.02
CA LEU A 73 12.95 -3.26 -11.14
C LEU A 73 13.28 -3.82 -9.76
N GLU A 74 13.55 -5.12 -9.64
CA GLU A 74 13.86 -5.72 -8.32
C GLU A 74 15.03 -5.04 -7.61
N LYS A 75 16.02 -4.54 -8.36
CA LYS A 75 17.14 -3.77 -7.82
C LYS A 75 16.73 -2.48 -7.10
N ASP A 76 15.61 -1.88 -7.49
CA ASP A 76 15.12 -0.59 -6.97
C ASP A 76 14.13 -0.80 -5.80
N ARG A 77 13.87 -2.05 -5.41
CA ARG A 77 12.95 -2.40 -4.31
C ARG A 77 13.30 -1.72 -2.99
N GLN A 78 14.58 -1.55 -2.67
CA GLN A 78 15.00 -0.93 -1.42
C GLN A 78 14.71 0.57 -1.40
N GLU A 79 14.76 1.24 -2.55
CA GLU A 79 14.42 2.66 -2.68
C GLU A 79 12.94 2.87 -2.36
N VAL A 80 12.06 2.00 -2.90
CA VAL A 80 10.64 2.08 -2.56
C VAL A 80 10.38 1.81 -1.09
N LYS A 81 11.06 0.81 -0.51
CA LYS A 81 10.95 0.53 0.92
C LYS A 81 11.41 1.72 1.77
N ALA A 82 12.42 2.47 1.32
CA ALA A 82 12.88 3.69 1.98
C ALA A 82 11.81 4.79 1.89
N ALA A 83 11.27 5.08 0.70
CA ALA A 83 10.20 6.07 0.50
C ALA A 83 8.97 5.77 1.38
N VAL A 84 8.52 4.51 1.40
CA VAL A 84 7.43 4.02 2.28
C VAL A 84 7.67 4.35 3.75
N ARG A 85 8.91 4.19 4.24
CA ARG A 85 9.25 4.39 5.65
C ARG A 85 9.49 5.85 6.01
N GLN A 86 9.94 6.67 5.05
CA GLN A 86 10.22 8.09 5.25
C GLN A 86 8.95 8.93 5.21
N ALA A 87 7.97 8.55 4.38
CA ALA A 87 6.70 9.25 4.30
C ALA A 87 5.99 9.30 5.67
N PRO A 88 5.64 10.51 6.18
CA PRO A 88 5.00 10.65 7.49
C PRO A 88 3.70 9.84 7.59
N PRO A 89 3.49 9.03 8.64
CA PRO A 89 2.28 8.23 8.78
C PRO A 89 1.07 9.15 8.97
N LEU A 90 0.26 9.24 7.92
CA LEU A 90 -0.93 10.09 7.83
C LEU A 90 -2.13 9.24 7.40
N PHE A 91 -3.26 9.91 7.18
CA PHE A 91 -4.40 9.28 6.52
C PHE A 91 -3.97 8.58 5.22
N CYS A 92 -4.43 7.35 5.00
CA CYS A 92 -3.78 6.42 4.05
C CYS A 92 -3.68 6.97 2.62
N GLN A 93 -4.67 7.73 2.14
CA GLN A 93 -4.65 8.38 0.83
C GLN A 93 -3.55 9.43 0.75
N ARG A 94 -3.42 10.27 1.79
CA ARG A 94 -2.37 11.30 1.86
C ARG A 94 -0.99 10.68 1.98
N TRP A 95 -0.86 9.65 2.82
CA TRP A 95 0.40 8.92 2.96
C TRP A 95 0.85 8.30 1.64
N ILE A 96 -0.06 7.63 0.90
CA ILE A 96 0.29 7.06 -0.41
C ILE A 96 0.72 8.14 -1.39
N LEU A 97 0.02 9.28 -1.46
CA LEU A 97 0.42 10.36 -2.35
C LEU A 97 1.82 10.88 -2.03
N ASN A 98 2.17 11.02 -0.74
CA ASN A 98 3.51 11.41 -0.34
C ASN A 98 4.56 10.35 -0.73
N VAL A 99 4.26 9.05 -0.56
CA VAL A 99 5.18 7.98 -1.00
C VAL A 99 5.42 8.05 -2.50
N LEU A 100 4.38 8.33 -3.30
CA LEU A 100 4.50 8.42 -4.76
C LEU A 100 5.19 9.71 -5.23
N GLU A 101 5.18 10.77 -4.44
CA GLU A 101 5.90 12.02 -4.73
C GLU A 101 7.43 11.84 -4.59
N ASP A 102 7.86 10.95 -3.70
CA ASP A 102 9.27 10.62 -3.45
C ASP A 102 9.84 9.50 -4.37
N LEU A 103 9.03 8.95 -5.29
CA LEU A 103 9.36 7.85 -6.20
C LEU A 103 9.51 8.31 -7.66
#